data_AF-A0A1E4EEF6-F1
#
_entry.id   AF-A0A1E4EEF6-F1
#
_cell.length_a   1.000
_cell.length_b   1.000
_cell.length_c   1.000
_cell.angle_alpha   90.00
_cell.angle_beta   90.00
_cell.angle_gamma   90.00
#
_symmetry.space_group_name_H-M   'P 1'
#
loop_
_entity.id
_entity.type
_entity.pdbx_description
1 polymer ?
#
loop_
_entity_poly.entity_id
_entity_poly.type
_entity_poly.pdbx_seq_one_letter_code
_entity_poly.pdbx_strand_id
1 'polypeptide(L)'
;MATKKSSPRNLSSTKFTDGLTFDDVLLIPAYSHILPRDVDISSNLTKSITLNIPMLSAAMDTVTDASLAIALAREGGLGILHKNMSIDQQAEQVRKVKRSENGLILDPITLRPHATIGEAFRLMKENKIGGIPIVDEQHKLIGILTNRDLRFETNFKIPVSQIMTRENLITAPEGTDLKKAEQIFKKVKIEKLPVVDKQGRLTGLITFSDIFKIKNHPHAIKDEFGRLLVGAGVGITNDIMARVEALHKAGVDVICLDSAHGHTRGVIDKLKAIKKQFKKVQVIAGNVATGEGAKALANAGADAVKVGIGPGSICTTRVVTGTGVPQITAVLEVSQALKGKTVGIISDGGIRYTGDMVKALAAGAHCVMMGNVFAGTEESPGEAIIYEGRKFKQYRGMGSLGAMAQGSSDRYFQDVEEDIKKFVPEGIEGRVPYKGNLSEVVHQFTGGLRAGMGYCGAPDIKTLQKAKFVKITNAGMHESHAHDIAITKEAPNYSR
;
A
#
# COMPACT_ATOMS: atom_id res chain seq x y z
N MET A 1 -48.34 -4.64 -48.73
CA MET A 1 -47.30 -3.63 -48.45
C MET A 1 -46.28 -4.24 -47.49
N ALA A 2 -45.09 -4.53 -48.01
CA ALA A 2 -44.07 -5.30 -47.31
C ALA A 2 -43.40 -4.50 -46.19
N THR A 3 -43.33 -5.12 -45.02
CA THR A 3 -42.55 -4.70 -43.85
C THR A 3 -41.06 -4.63 -44.21
N LYS A 4 -40.50 -3.41 -44.26
CA LYS A 4 -39.04 -3.21 -44.25
C LYS A 4 -38.51 -3.60 -42.88
N LYS A 5 -38.04 -4.85 -42.75
CA LYS A 5 -37.08 -5.23 -41.72
C LYS A 5 -35.81 -4.43 -41.97
N SER A 6 -35.57 -3.39 -41.17
CA SER A 6 -34.24 -2.77 -41.08
C SER A 6 -33.33 -3.77 -40.36
N SER A 7 -32.66 -4.62 -41.14
CA SER A 7 -31.46 -5.31 -40.68
C SER A 7 -30.45 -4.24 -40.23
N PRO A 8 -29.99 -4.22 -38.97
CA PRO A 8 -28.85 -3.38 -38.63
C PRO A 8 -27.66 -3.88 -39.45
N ARG A 9 -27.02 -2.97 -40.17
CA ARG A 9 -25.82 -3.24 -40.94
C ARG A 9 -24.82 -3.91 -40.00
N ASN A 10 -24.49 -5.16 -40.30
CA ASN A 10 -23.29 -5.80 -39.77
C ASN A 10 -22.09 -4.99 -40.27
N LEU A 11 -21.67 -4.01 -39.45
CA LEU A 11 -20.28 -3.58 -39.42
C LEU A 11 -19.49 -4.78 -38.89
N SER A 12 -19.11 -5.67 -39.79
CA SER A 12 -17.95 -6.53 -39.55
C SER A 12 -16.76 -5.61 -39.31
N SER A 13 -16.41 -5.33 -38.06
CA SER A 13 -15.18 -4.59 -37.79
C SER A 13 -14.59 -4.96 -36.44
N THR A 14 -13.44 -5.63 -36.50
CA THR A 14 -12.43 -5.77 -35.44
C THR A 14 -11.93 -4.44 -34.82
N LYS A 15 -12.57 -3.30 -35.15
CA LYS A 15 -12.17 -1.94 -34.75
C LYS A 15 -12.95 -1.39 -33.55
N PHE A 16 -14.14 -1.91 -33.26
CA PHE A 16 -14.97 -1.45 -32.14
C PHE A 16 -15.28 -2.61 -31.19
N THR A 17 -15.08 -2.38 -29.90
CA THR A 17 -15.34 -3.35 -28.83
C THR A 17 -16.22 -2.68 -27.77
N ASP A 18 -17.23 -3.41 -27.28
CA ASP A 18 -18.04 -2.94 -26.16
C ASP A 18 -17.21 -2.91 -24.87
N GLY A 19 -17.32 -1.82 -24.10
CA GLY A 19 -16.66 -1.66 -22.81
C GLY A 19 -17.66 -1.42 -21.69
N LEU A 20 -17.36 -1.93 -20.50
CA LEU A 20 -18.16 -1.79 -19.28
C LEU A 20 -17.30 -1.21 -18.15
N THR A 21 -17.87 -0.28 -17.39
CA THR A 21 -17.34 0.25 -16.14
C THR A 21 -18.15 -0.29 -14.95
N PHE A 22 -17.84 0.17 -13.73
CA PHE A 22 -18.52 -0.26 -12.51
C PHE A 22 -20.03 0.02 -12.52
N ASP A 23 -20.46 1.13 -13.11
CA ASP A 23 -21.89 1.55 -13.18
C ASP A 23 -22.69 0.81 -14.24
N ASP A 24 -22.04 0.11 -15.17
CA ASP A 24 -22.74 -0.64 -16.22
C ASP A 24 -23.15 -2.04 -15.76
N VAL A 25 -22.73 -2.47 -14.55
CA VAL A 25 -22.90 -3.85 -14.09
C VAL A 25 -23.27 -3.98 -12.62
N LEU A 26 -24.02 -5.05 -12.30
CA LEU A 26 -24.26 -5.55 -10.95
C LEU A 26 -23.80 -7.00 -10.81
N LEU A 27 -23.53 -7.44 -9.59
CA LEU A 27 -23.29 -8.85 -9.28
C LEU A 27 -24.63 -9.57 -9.08
N ILE A 28 -24.78 -10.74 -9.68
CA ILE A 28 -25.96 -11.59 -9.52
C ILE A 28 -25.79 -12.39 -8.21
N PRO A 29 -26.73 -12.28 -7.24
CA PRO A 29 -26.68 -13.09 -6.04
C PRO A 29 -26.68 -14.60 -6.34
N ALA A 30 -26.03 -15.38 -5.48
CA ALA A 30 -25.93 -16.83 -5.63
C ALA A 30 -26.24 -17.53 -4.29
N TYR A 31 -26.45 -18.85 -4.36
CA TYR A 31 -26.62 -19.65 -3.15
C TYR A 31 -25.42 -19.48 -2.22
N SER A 32 -25.70 -19.18 -0.95
CA SER A 32 -24.67 -18.98 0.07
C SER A 32 -24.97 -19.80 1.32
N HIS A 33 -23.97 -20.57 1.75
CA HIS A 33 -23.94 -21.23 3.06
C HIS A 33 -22.92 -20.56 4.00
N ILE A 34 -22.27 -19.48 3.54
CA ILE A 34 -21.23 -18.76 4.26
C ILE A 34 -21.75 -17.38 4.67
N LEU A 35 -21.49 -16.96 5.91
CA LEU A 35 -21.89 -15.64 6.38
C LEU A 35 -20.75 -14.62 6.17
N PRO A 36 -21.06 -13.31 6.00
CA PRO A 36 -20.05 -12.27 5.81
C PRO A 36 -18.92 -12.23 6.86
N ARG A 37 -19.21 -12.61 8.11
CA ARG A 37 -18.20 -12.67 9.19
C ARG A 37 -17.21 -13.83 9.03
N ASP A 38 -17.59 -14.87 8.29
CA ASP A 38 -16.86 -16.14 8.18
C ASP A 38 -16.06 -16.23 6.86
N VAL A 39 -16.17 -15.24 5.95
CA VAL A 39 -15.40 -15.22 4.70
C VAL A 39 -13.94 -14.83 4.93
N ASP A 40 -13.04 -15.37 4.12
CA ASP A 40 -11.65 -14.94 4.05
C ASP A 40 -11.47 -13.91 2.93
N ILE A 41 -11.05 -12.70 3.32
CA ILE A 41 -10.79 -11.59 2.39
C ILE A 41 -9.30 -11.44 2.06
N SER A 42 -8.44 -12.32 2.57
CA SER A 42 -7.02 -12.32 2.24
C SER A 42 -6.81 -12.55 0.74
N SER A 43 -5.75 -11.96 0.19
CA SER A 43 -5.47 -12.06 -1.25
C SER A 43 -3.99 -11.90 -1.55
N ASN A 44 -3.55 -12.57 -2.61
CA ASN A 44 -2.15 -12.54 -3.05
C ASN A 44 -1.90 -11.34 -3.96
N LEU A 45 -1.11 -10.37 -3.49
CA LEU A 45 -0.60 -9.29 -4.32
C LEU A 45 0.46 -9.82 -5.29
N THR A 46 1.38 -10.64 -4.80
CA THR A 46 2.34 -11.40 -5.61
C THR A 46 2.38 -12.84 -5.13
N LYS A 47 3.21 -13.69 -5.74
CA LYS A 47 3.46 -15.04 -5.24
C LYS A 47 4.00 -15.06 -3.80
N SER A 48 4.73 -14.03 -3.40
CA SER A 48 5.41 -13.96 -2.08
C SER A 48 4.72 -13.02 -1.09
N ILE A 49 3.85 -12.13 -1.55
CA ILE A 49 3.18 -11.14 -0.71
C ILE A 49 1.67 -11.41 -0.70
N THR A 50 1.18 -11.84 0.46
CA THR A 50 -0.24 -11.97 0.77
C THR A 50 -0.68 -10.80 1.63
N LEU A 51 -1.78 -10.15 1.25
CA LEU A 51 -2.41 -9.10 2.03
C LEU A 51 -3.57 -9.68 2.83
N ASN A 52 -3.78 -9.18 4.06
CA ASN A 52 -4.93 -9.58 4.88
C ASN A 52 -6.21 -8.86 4.43
N ILE A 53 -6.06 -7.70 3.78
CA ILE A 53 -7.15 -7.03 3.05
C ILE A 53 -6.65 -6.65 1.64
N PRO A 54 -7.46 -6.78 0.58
CA PRO A 54 -6.99 -6.64 -0.80
C PRO A 54 -6.95 -5.17 -1.25
N MET A 55 -6.36 -4.30 -0.43
CA MET A 55 -6.36 -2.85 -0.60
C MET A 55 -4.93 -2.30 -0.65
N LEU A 56 -4.66 -1.47 -1.66
CA LEU A 56 -3.42 -0.70 -1.80
C LEU A 56 -3.73 0.80 -1.89
N SER A 57 -2.87 1.63 -1.30
CA SER A 57 -2.93 3.08 -1.53
C SER A 57 -2.07 3.48 -2.72
N ALA A 58 -2.54 4.45 -3.50
CA ALA A 58 -1.88 4.89 -4.72
C ALA A 58 -0.57 5.67 -4.44
N ALA A 59 0.41 5.52 -5.34
CA ALA A 59 1.72 6.18 -5.29
C ALA A 59 1.64 7.68 -5.67
N MET A 60 0.93 8.46 -4.85
CA MET A 60 0.63 9.87 -5.12
C MET A 60 1.00 10.75 -3.94
N ASP A 61 1.51 11.95 -4.23
CA ASP A 61 2.01 12.90 -3.22
C ASP A 61 0.93 13.47 -2.29
N THR A 62 -0.33 13.36 -2.67
CA THR A 62 -1.50 13.71 -1.84
C THR A 62 -2.19 12.49 -1.23
N VAL A 63 -1.60 11.30 -1.38
CA VAL A 63 -2.19 10.04 -0.89
C VAL A 63 -1.24 9.31 0.05
N THR A 64 -0.04 8.91 -0.38
CA THR A 64 0.75 7.93 0.38
C THR A 64 2.14 8.43 0.74
N ASP A 65 2.29 8.82 2.00
CA ASP A 65 3.58 8.97 2.70
C ASP A 65 3.77 7.82 3.71
N ALA A 66 4.78 7.91 4.58
CA ALA A 66 4.99 6.91 5.63
C ALA A 66 3.81 6.82 6.60
N SER A 67 3.14 7.92 6.91
CA SER A 67 2.03 7.96 7.87
C SER A 67 0.87 7.10 7.38
N LEU A 68 0.44 7.31 6.13
CA LEU A 68 -0.62 6.52 5.52
C LEU A 68 -0.18 5.07 5.29
N ALA A 69 1.06 4.85 4.84
CA ALA A 69 1.57 3.49 4.62
C ALA A 69 1.60 2.66 5.91
N ILE A 70 2.00 3.25 7.04
CA ILE A 70 1.96 2.60 8.36
C ILE A 70 0.52 2.27 8.75
N ALA A 71 -0.41 3.22 8.61
CA ALA A 71 -1.80 3.03 8.99
C ALA A 71 -2.44 1.91 8.15
N LEU A 72 -2.24 1.91 6.83
CA LEU A 72 -2.80 0.87 5.96
C LEU A 72 -2.17 -0.50 6.20
N ALA A 73 -0.84 -0.56 6.43
CA ALA A 73 -0.14 -1.80 6.76
C ALA A 73 -0.62 -2.42 8.08
N ARG A 74 -1.03 -1.61 9.06
CA ARG A 74 -1.64 -2.08 10.32
C ARG A 74 -3.02 -2.69 10.13
N GLU A 75 -3.82 -2.13 9.21
CA GLU A 75 -5.13 -2.68 8.85
C GLU A 75 -5.02 -3.90 7.91
N GLY A 76 -3.83 -4.17 7.37
CA GLY A 76 -3.51 -5.35 6.58
C GLY A 76 -3.46 -5.15 5.07
N GLY A 77 -3.53 -3.90 4.61
CA GLY A 77 -3.33 -3.49 3.22
C GLY A 77 -1.92 -2.96 3.01
N LEU A 78 -1.57 -2.52 1.80
CA LEU A 78 -0.20 -2.07 1.50
C LEU A 78 -0.13 -0.64 0.96
N GLY A 79 0.67 0.20 1.60
CA GLY A 79 0.95 1.54 1.08
C GLY A 79 2.06 1.56 0.03
N ILE A 80 1.85 2.25 -1.10
CA ILE A 80 2.91 2.52 -2.09
C ILE A 80 3.36 3.98 -1.98
N LEU A 81 4.57 4.20 -1.47
CA LEU A 81 5.15 5.55 -1.32
C LEU A 81 5.36 6.21 -2.68
N HIS A 82 4.97 7.47 -2.83
CA HIS A 82 5.16 8.23 -4.07
C HIS A 82 6.64 8.56 -4.35
N LYS A 83 6.94 8.94 -5.59
CA LYS A 83 8.30 9.25 -6.06
C LYS A 83 8.61 10.74 -6.23
N ASN A 84 7.62 11.63 -6.07
CA ASN A 84 7.79 13.09 -6.12
C ASN A 84 8.58 13.62 -4.90
N MET A 85 9.81 13.14 -4.75
CA MET A 85 10.80 13.49 -3.74
C MET A 85 12.18 12.92 -4.15
N SER A 86 13.24 13.36 -3.48
CA SER A 86 14.59 12.83 -3.77
C SER A 86 14.69 11.32 -3.45
N ILE A 87 15.71 10.66 -4.00
CA ILE A 87 15.97 9.23 -3.72
C ILE A 87 16.14 9.01 -2.21
N ASP A 88 16.92 9.86 -1.54
CA ASP A 88 17.19 9.76 -0.10
C ASP A 88 15.94 9.99 0.74
N GLN A 89 15.10 10.96 0.36
CA GLN A 89 13.83 11.21 1.04
C GLN A 89 12.89 10.01 0.92
N GLN A 90 12.79 9.41 -0.27
CA GLN A 90 11.93 8.24 -0.47
C GLN A 90 12.44 7.02 0.31
N ALA A 91 13.77 6.79 0.30
CA ALA A 91 14.39 5.77 1.11
C ALA A 91 14.16 6.00 2.62
N GLU A 92 14.17 7.25 3.07
CA GLU A 92 13.86 7.59 4.47
C GLU A 92 12.39 7.33 4.82
N GLN A 93 11.44 7.60 3.92
CA GLN A 93 10.05 7.20 4.11
C GLN A 93 9.92 5.68 4.27
N VAL A 94 10.62 4.89 3.44
CA VAL A 94 10.69 3.42 3.61
C VAL A 94 11.21 3.07 5.00
N ARG A 95 12.35 3.64 5.43
CA ARG A 95 12.92 3.37 6.76
C ARG A 95 11.95 3.70 7.89
N LYS A 96 11.21 4.81 7.80
CA LYS A 96 10.18 5.17 8.79
C LYS A 96 9.11 4.10 8.90
N VAL A 97 8.60 3.57 7.79
CA VAL A 97 7.61 2.48 7.80
C VAL A 97 8.22 1.21 8.38
N LYS A 98 9.38 0.78 7.90
CA LYS A 98 10.05 -0.44 8.36
C LYS A 98 10.45 -0.39 9.84
N ARG A 99 10.66 0.80 10.43
CA ARG A 99 10.99 1.01 11.85
C ARG A 99 9.78 1.28 12.74
N SER A 100 8.59 1.48 12.17
CA SER A 100 7.39 1.86 12.93
C SER A 100 6.94 0.76 13.90
N GLU A 101 7.13 -0.49 13.50
CA GLU A 101 6.94 -1.68 14.30
C GLU A 101 8.11 -2.61 14.04
N ASN A 102 8.85 -2.95 15.09
CA ASN A 102 9.92 -3.92 14.99
C ASN A 102 9.56 -5.06 15.93
N GLY A 103 9.08 -6.18 15.38
CA GLY A 103 8.95 -7.40 16.18
C GLY A 103 10.29 -7.77 16.83
N LEU A 104 11.37 -7.68 16.05
CA LEU A 104 12.74 -7.80 16.49
C LEU A 104 13.56 -6.65 15.89
N ILE A 105 14.21 -5.84 16.74
CA ILE A 105 15.17 -4.83 16.29
C ILE A 105 16.49 -5.55 16.02
N LEU A 106 16.83 -5.72 14.75
CA LEU A 106 18.14 -6.20 14.32
C LEU A 106 19.15 -5.05 14.43
N ASP A 107 20.33 -5.35 14.98
CA ASP A 107 21.41 -4.36 15.19
C ASP A 107 20.95 -3.13 16.01
N PRO A 108 20.52 -3.33 17.27
CA PRO A 108 20.04 -2.24 18.11
C PRO A 108 21.18 -1.25 18.41
N ILE A 109 20.84 0.03 18.56
CA ILE A 109 21.79 1.05 19.00
C ILE A 109 22.37 0.65 20.35
N THR A 110 23.69 0.53 20.41
CA THR A 110 24.43 0.13 21.62
C THR A 110 25.35 1.23 22.12
N LEU A 111 25.75 1.14 23.38
CA LEU A 111 26.82 1.96 23.94
C LEU A 111 27.93 1.09 24.54
N ARG A 112 29.12 1.70 24.63
CA ARG A 112 30.25 1.15 25.39
C ARG A 112 30.11 1.50 26.88
N PRO A 113 30.70 0.72 27.80
CA PRO A 113 30.57 0.95 29.24
C PRO A 113 31.11 2.32 29.71
N HIS A 114 32.11 2.85 29.01
CA HIS A 114 32.74 4.15 29.31
C HIS A 114 31.98 5.35 28.74
N ALA A 115 30.95 5.12 27.91
CA ALA A 115 30.10 6.20 27.38
C ALA A 115 29.41 6.94 28.53
N THR A 116 29.11 8.21 28.34
CA THR A 116 28.50 9.05 29.39
C THR A 116 26.97 8.96 29.39
N ILE A 117 26.35 9.30 30.52
CA ILE A 117 24.89 9.47 30.59
C ILE A 117 24.39 10.51 29.58
N GLY A 118 25.15 11.59 29.37
CA GLY A 118 24.80 12.61 28.37
C GLY A 118 24.70 12.05 26.95
N GLU A 119 25.64 11.18 26.56
CA GLU A 119 25.60 10.49 25.28
C GLU A 119 24.41 9.54 25.17
N ALA A 120 24.11 8.77 26.22
CA ALA A 120 22.94 7.91 26.27
C ALA A 120 21.64 8.70 26.11
N PHE A 121 21.47 9.77 26.87
CA PHE A 121 20.29 10.61 26.82
C PHE A 121 20.09 11.23 25.42
N ARG A 122 21.19 11.69 24.80
CA ARG A 122 21.19 12.21 23.43
C ARG A 122 20.73 11.16 22.43
N LEU A 123 21.35 9.97 22.44
CA LEU A 123 20.98 8.88 21.53
C LEU A 123 19.53 8.42 21.71
N MET A 124 19.06 8.31 22.96
CA MET A 124 17.68 7.95 23.28
C MET A 124 16.68 8.97 22.74
N LYS A 125 16.99 10.26 22.88
CA LYS A 125 16.14 11.36 22.39
C LYS A 125 16.14 11.45 20.87
N GLU A 126 17.32 11.40 20.24
CA GLU A 126 17.48 11.48 18.78
C GLU A 126 16.78 10.30 18.08
N ASN A 127 16.89 9.10 18.64
CA ASN A 127 16.34 7.88 18.04
C ASN A 127 14.97 7.47 18.59
N LYS A 128 14.42 8.23 19.55
CA LYS A 128 13.15 7.96 20.24
C LYS A 128 13.08 6.55 20.84
N ILE A 129 14.18 6.06 21.40
CA ILE A 129 14.29 4.74 22.02
C ILE A 129 14.34 4.85 23.55
N GLY A 130 13.59 3.98 24.23
CA GLY A 130 13.51 3.99 25.69
C GLY A 130 14.56 3.14 26.41
N GLY A 131 15.52 2.56 25.69
CA GLY A 131 16.59 1.73 26.26
C GLY A 131 17.67 1.36 25.25
N ILE A 132 18.89 1.21 25.76
CA ILE A 132 20.12 1.00 25.00
C ILE A 132 20.89 -0.17 25.63
N PRO A 133 21.13 -1.27 24.89
CA PRO A 133 22.04 -2.32 25.31
C PRO A 133 23.49 -1.80 25.44
N ILE A 134 24.20 -2.26 26.46
CA ILE A 134 25.60 -1.93 26.70
C ILE A 134 26.46 -3.14 26.35
N VAL A 135 27.46 -2.95 25.49
CA VAL A 135 28.28 -4.03 24.93
C VAL A 135 29.78 -3.77 25.09
N ASP A 136 30.56 -4.82 25.28
CA ASP A 136 32.03 -4.77 25.35
C ASP A 136 32.68 -4.72 23.95
N GLU A 137 34.01 -4.68 23.90
CA GLU A 137 34.77 -4.60 22.63
C GLU A 137 34.48 -5.76 21.67
N GLN A 138 34.12 -6.94 22.19
CA GLN A 138 33.76 -8.13 21.43
C GLN A 138 32.25 -8.20 21.10
N HIS A 139 31.51 -7.12 21.36
CA HIS A 139 30.06 -7.01 21.16
C HIS A 139 29.23 -7.92 22.08
N LYS A 140 29.81 -8.39 23.18
CA LYS A 140 29.11 -9.16 24.21
C LYS A 140 28.22 -8.23 25.01
N LEU A 141 26.97 -8.66 25.26
CA LEU A 141 26.04 -7.91 26.09
C LEU A 141 26.52 -7.94 27.56
N ILE A 142 26.78 -6.77 28.13
CA ILE A 142 27.23 -6.61 29.52
C ILE A 142 26.26 -5.81 30.39
N GLY A 143 25.25 -5.19 29.78
CA GLY A 143 24.25 -4.40 30.50
C GLY A 143 23.11 -3.90 29.62
N ILE A 144 22.09 -3.32 30.24
CA ILE A 144 21.09 -2.51 29.55
C ILE A 144 20.81 -1.25 30.37
N LEU A 145 20.65 -0.15 29.66
CA LEU A 145 20.26 1.13 30.23
C LEU A 145 18.87 1.51 29.72
N THR A 146 17.99 2.00 30.59
CA THR A 146 16.61 2.35 30.25
C THR A 146 16.25 3.75 30.73
N ASN A 147 15.13 4.29 30.22
CA ASN A 147 14.58 5.56 30.70
C ASN A 147 14.36 5.58 32.22
N ARG A 148 14.14 4.41 32.85
CA ARG A 148 13.91 4.33 34.29
C ARG A 148 15.19 4.63 35.07
N ASP A 149 16.33 4.16 34.56
CA ASP A 149 17.64 4.31 35.18
C ASP A 149 18.14 5.76 35.10
N LEU A 150 17.68 6.50 34.08
CA LEU A 150 18.09 7.90 33.84
C LEU A 150 17.21 8.96 34.51
N ARG A 151 16.03 8.61 35.02
CA ARG A 151 15.00 9.59 35.44
C ARG A 151 15.44 10.55 36.54
N PHE A 152 16.33 10.12 37.42
CA PHE A 152 16.75 10.88 38.59
C PHE A 152 18.22 11.33 38.51
N GLU A 153 18.88 11.08 37.38
CA GLU A 153 20.28 11.40 37.20
C GLU A 153 20.45 12.86 36.78
N THR A 154 21.25 13.60 37.55
CA THR A 154 21.53 15.03 37.31
C THR A 154 22.95 15.27 36.80
N ASN A 155 23.86 14.31 36.98
CA ASN A 155 25.24 14.39 36.52
C ASN A 155 25.42 13.65 35.20
N PHE A 156 25.45 14.37 34.08
CA PHE A 156 25.56 13.77 32.74
C PHE A 156 26.96 13.24 32.38
N LYS A 157 27.97 13.45 33.23
CA LYS A 157 29.37 13.06 32.95
C LYS A 157 29.72 11.66 33.46
N ILE A 158 28.91 11.04 34.30
CA ILE A 158 29.22 9.71 34.81
C ILE A 158 29.10 8.65 33.71
N PRO A 159 29.96 7.61 33.73
CA PRO A 159 29.87 6.51 32.78
C PRO A 159 28.60 5.67 32.96
N VAL A 160 28.02 5.21 31.86
CA VAL A 160 26.82 4.35 31.86
C VAL A 160 27.05 3.04 32.61
N SER A 161 28.29 2.55 32.68
CA SER A 161 28.65 1.35 33.45
C SER A 161 28.37 1.45 34.94
N GLN A 162 28.20 2.66 35.51
CA GLN A 162 27.91 2.83 36.93
C GLN A 162 26.44 2.56 37.25
N ILE A 163 25.54 2.88 36.31
CA ILE A 163 24.08 2.86 36.54
C ILE A 163 23.34 1.79 35.73
N MET A 164 23.96 1.20 34.72
CA MET A 164 23.31 0.17 33.90
C MET A 164 22.88 -1.04 34.73
N THR A 165 21.78 -1.68 34.32
CA THR A 165 21.42 -2.99 34.85
C THR A 165 22.41 -4.02 34.32
N ARG A 166 23.18 -4.64 35.22
CA ARG A 166 24.22 -5.63 34.87
C ARG A 166 23.94 -7.03 35.44
N GLU A 167 23.22 -7.11 36.55
CA GLU A 167 22.88 -8.36 37.22
C GLU A 167 21.50 -8.85 36.78
N ASN A 168 21.34 -10.18 36.72
CA ASN A 168 20.09 -10.83 36.31
C ASN A 168 19.54 -10.31 34.97
N LEU A 169 20.44 -10.00 34.03
CA LEU A 169 20.07 -9.65 32.66
C LEU A 169 19.29 -10.78 32.03
N ILE A 170 18.00 -10.54 31.83
CA ILE A 170 17.12 -11.46 31.13
C ILE A 170 17.35 -11.26 29.64
N THR A 171 17.81 -12.32 28.98
CA THR A 171 18.07 -12.33 27.54
C THR A 171 17.25 -13.44 26.89
N ALA A 172 17.11 -13.36 25.58
CA ALA A 172 16.55 -14.42 24.76
C ALA A 172 17.61 -14.97 23.79
N PRO A 173 17.61 -16.27 23.49
CA PRO A 173 18.49 -16.82 22.47
C PRO A 173 18.10 -16.31 21.07
N GLU A 174 19.08 -16.23 20.18
CA GLU A 174 18.86 -15.99 18.76
C GLU A 174 17.81 -16.97 18.18
N GLY A 175 16.91 -16.45 17.33
CA GLY A 175 15.76 -17.20 16.81
C GLY A 175 14.54 -17.25 17.75
N THR A 176 14.54 -16.50 18.86
CA THR A 176 13.35 -16.32 19.69
C THR A 176 12.25 -15.61 18.91
N ASP A 177 11.12 -16.28 18.74
CA ASP A 177 9.92 -15.70 18.14
C ASP A 177 9.17 -14.78 19.12
N LEU A 178 8.27 -13.97 18.56
CA LEU A 178 7.46 -13.02 19.31
C LEU A 178 6.55 -13.65 20.37
N LYS A 179 6.06 -14.87 20.15
CA LYS A 179 5.18 -15.56 21.12
C LYS A 179 5.97 -16.00 22.35
N LYS A 180 7.18 -16.52 22.14
CA LYS A 180 8.11 -16.85 23.24
C LYS A 180 8.54 -15.59 23.99
N ALA A 181 8.85 -14.52 23.26
CA ALA A 181 9.16 -13.22 23.88
C ALA A 181 7.99 -12.73 24.76
N GLU A 182 6.75 -12.81 24.28
CA GLU A 182 5.55 -12.46 25.07
C GLU A 182 5.45 -13.25 26.38
N GLN A 183 5.74 -14.55 26.35
CA GLN A 183 5.76 -15.37 27.57
C GLN A 183 6.85 -14.91 28.56
N ILE A 184 8.04 -14.54 28.07
CA ILE A 184 9.12 -14.00 28.90
C ILE A 184 8.68 -12.68 29.54
N PHE A 185 8.09 -11.77 28.76
CA PHE A 185 7.60 -10.49 29.30
C PHE A 185 6.52 -10.68 30.37
N LYS A 186 5.56 -11.59 30.16
CA LYS A 186 4.53 -11.92 31.15
C LYS A 186 5.12 -12.44 32.46
N LYS A 187 6.19 -13.24 32.39
CA LYS A 187 6.83 -13.85 33.55
C LYS A 187 7.73 -12.86 34.31
N VAL A 188 8.55 -12.08 33.62
CA VAL A 188 9.67 -11.33 34.23
C VAL A 188 9.41 -9.82 34.35
N LYS A 189 8.27 -9.31 33.86
CA LYS A 189 7.84 -7.90 34.01
C LYS A 189 8.89 -6.85 33.60
N ILE A 190 9.64 -7.16 32.55
CA ILE A 190 10.60 -6.24 31.91
C ILE A 190 9.96 -5.59 30.66
N GLU A 191 10.54 -4.51 30.15
CA GLU A 191 10.05 -3.84 28.93
C GLU A 191 10.90 -4.14 27.69
N LYS A 192 12.12 -4.64 27.89
CA LYS A 192 13.12 -4.85 26.85
C LYS A 192 13.80 -6.18 27.05
N LEU A 193 13.96 -6.93 25.97
CA LEU A 193 14.51 -8.27 25.96
C LEU A 193 15.62 -8.35 24.92
N PRO A 194 16.89 -8.18 25.32
CA PRO A 194 18.04 -8.38 24.44
C PRO A 194 18.10 -9.80 23.91
N VAL A 195 18.41 -9.94 22.62
CA VAL A 195 18.59 -11.23 21.96
C VAL A 195 20.08 -11.45 21.75
N VAL A 196 20.59 -12.60 22.17
CA VAL A 196 22.02 -12.93 22.13
C VAL A 196 22.29 -14.25 21.42
N ASP A 197 23.45 -14.36 20.79
CA ASP A 197 23.94 -15.62 20.22
C ASP A 197 24.47 -16.58 21.32
N LYS A 198 24.98 -17.75 20.90
CA LYS A 198 25.54 -18.75 21.82
C LYS A 198 26.80 -18.27 22.57
N GLN A 199 27.47 -17.24 22.07
CA GLN A 199 28.65 -16.64 22.67
C GLN A 199 28.30 -15.44 23.58
N GLY A 200 27.01 -15.07 23.67
CA GLY A 200 26.53 -13.93 24.45
C GLY A 200 26.67 -12.58 23.73
N ARG A 201 26.97 -12.59 22.42
CA ARG A 201 27.00 -11.36 21.61
C ARG A 201 25.59 -10.91 21.30
N LEU A 202 25.38 -9.60 21.36
CA LEU A 202 24.08 -9.01 21.08
C LEU A 202 23.76 -9.14 19.58
N THR A 203 22.61 -9.72 19.26
CA THR A 203 22.14 -9.88 17.88
C THR A 203 20.84 -9.12 17.62
N GLY A 204 20.08 -8.77 18.67
CA GLY A 204 18.86 -8.01 18.53
C GLY A 204 18.25 -7.51 19.84
N LEU A 205 17.13 -6.82 19.74
CA LEU A 205 16.35 -6.33 20.88
C LEU A 205 14.85 -6.45 20.59
N ILE A 206 14.11 -7.08 21.49
CA ILE A 206 12.63 -7.14 21.44
C ILE A 206 12.08 -6.19 22.50
N THR A 207 11.04 -5.42 22.17
CA THR A 207 10.39 -4.51 23.14
C THR A 207 8.96 -4.93 23.45
N PHE A 208 8.53 -4.68 24.69
CA PHE A 208 7.16 -4.94 25.11
C PHE A 208 6.14 -4.12 24.30
N SER A 209 6.50 -2.87 23.94
CA SER A 209 5.66 -2.02 23.09
C SER A 209 5.35 -2.67 21.74
N ASP A 210 6.29 -3.40 21.14
CA ASP A 210 6.07 -4.03 19.83
C ASP A 210 5.13 -5.24 19.93
N ILE A 211 5.11 -5.95 21.06
CA ILE A 211 4.13 -7.01 21.33
C ILE A 211 2.72 -6.43 21.50
N PHE A 212 2.59 -5.30 22.20
CA PHE A 212 1.28 -4.66 22.37
C PHE A 212 0.71 -4.15 21.03
N LYS A 213 1.57 -3.62 20.15
CA LYS A 213 1.16 -3.21 18.79
C LYS A 213 0.60 -4.39 17.97
N ILE A 214 1.18 -5.58 18.07
CA ILE A 214 0.66 -6.79 17.42
C ILE A 214 -0.76 -7.11 17.88
N LYS A 215 -1.04 -6.94 19.18
CA LYS A 215 -2.37 -7.19 19.74
C LYS A 215 -3.41 -6.17 19.27
N ASN A 216 -3.02 -4.90 19.12
CA ASN A 216 -3.90 -3.84 18.64
C ASN A 216 -4.16 -3.91 17.14
N HIS A 217 -3.21 -4.45 16.36
CA HIS A 217 -3.29 -4.57 14.92
C HIS A 217 -3.11 -6.04 14.49
N PRO A 218 -4.09 -6.92 14.80
CA PRO A 218 -3.98 -8.35 14.52
C PRO A 218 -3.96 -8.68 13.02
N HIS A 219 -4.45 -7.75 12.18
CA HIS A 219 -4.47 -7.88 10.73
C HIS A 219 -3.25 -7.24 10.05
N ALA A 220 -2.27 -6.74 10.80
CA ALA A 220 -1.12 -6.07 10.22
C ALA A 220 -0.34 -6.99 9.27
N ILE A 221 0.07 -6.45 8.12
CA ILE A 221 0.96 -7.17 7.19
C ILE A 221 2.41 -6.89 7.55
N LYS A 222 3.17 -7.96 7.79
CA LYS A 222 4.54 -7.90 8.31
C LYS A 222 5.46 -8.81 7.52
N ASP A 223 6.73 -8.44 7.45
CA ASP A 223 7.79 -9.32 6.96
C ASP A 223 8.20 -10.36 8.02
N GLU A 224 9.13 -11.22 7.65
CA GLU A 224 9.70 -12.28 8.50
C GLU A 224 10.36 -11.76 9.80
N PHE A 225 10.70 -10.47 9.87
CA PHE A 225 11.26 -9.81 11.05
C PHE A 225 10.20 -9.10 11.91
N GLY A 226 8.93 -9.20 11.52
CA GLY A 226 7.82 -8.54 12.19
C GLY A 226 7.71 -7.05 11.90
N ARG A 227 8.33 -6.56 10.83
CA ARG A 227 8.26 -5.15 10.39
C ARG A 227 7.13 -4.98 9.39
N LEU A 228 6.43 -3.85 9.43
CA LEU A 228 5.35 -3.57 8.47
C LEU A 228 5.86 -3.64 7.03
N LEU A 229 5.04 -4.17 6.12
CA LEU A 229 5.34 -4.17 4.70
C LEU A 229 5.12 -2.79 4.08
N VAL A 230 5.94 -2.42 3.10
CA VAL A 230 5.82 -1.16 2.36
C VAL A 230 6.26 -1.32 0.91
N GLY A 231 5.54 -0.65 0.00
CA GLY A 231 5.95 -0.50 -1.39
C GLY A 231 6.43 0.91 -1.72
N ALA A 232 7.13 1.06 -2.84
CA ALA A 232 7.57 2.37 -3.33
C ALA A 232 7.42 2.48 -4.85
N GLY A 233 6.83 3.58 -5.31
CA GLY A 233 6.71 3.93 -6.73
C GLY A 233 8.05 4.38 -7.31
N VAL A 234 8.33 3.98 -8.55
CA VAL A 234 9.49 4.43 -9.31
C VAL A 234 9.08 4.75 -10.75
N GLY A 235 9.67 5.79 -11.31
CA GLY A 235 9.44 6.25 -12.68
C GLY A 235 10.40 5.60 -13.67
N ILE A 236 10.21 5.86 -14.97
CA ILE A 236 11.05 5.29 -16.04
C ILE A 236 12.14 6.31 -16.40
N THR A 237 13.02 6.56 -15.45
CA THR A 237 14.06 7.59 -15.54
C THR A 237 15.45 6.98 -15.66
N ASN A 238 16.46 7.81 -15.91
CA ASN A 238 17.86 7.36 -15.98
C ASN A 238 18.40 6.94 -14.62
N ASP A 239 17.98 7.60 -13.54
CA ASP A 239 18.39 7.34 -12.14
C ASP A 239 17.64 6.17 -11.48
N ILE A 240 16.71 5.51 -12.19
CA ILE A 240 15.85 4.45 -11.65
C ILE A 240 16.62 3.34 -10.92
N MET A 241 17.78 2.93 -11.43
CA MET A 241 18.57 1.85 -10.82
C MET A 241 19.16 2.27 -9.48
N ALA A 242 19.64 3.52 -9.37
CA ALA A 242 20.13 4.10 -8.12
C ALA A 242 18.99 4.25 -7.11
N ARG A 243 17.80 4.68 -7.57
CA ARG A 243 16.60 4.77 -6.72
C ARG A 243 16.19 3.40 -6.18
N VAL A 244 16.10 2.38 -7.04
CA VAL A 244 15.77 1.01 -6.63
C VAL A 244 16.83 0.45 -5.67
N GLU A 245 18.11 0.73 -5.90
CA GLU A 245 19.18 0.31 -4.97
C GLU A 245 19.00 0.93 -3.58
N ALA A 246 18.75 2.25 -3.50
CA ALA A 246 18.54 2.94 -2.23
C ALA A 246 17.30 2.42 -1.50
N LEU A 247 16.19 2.19 -2.21
CA LEU A 247 14.96 1.63 -1.66
C LEU A 247 15.17 0.18 -1.19
N HIS A 248 15.91 -0.62 -1.95
CA HIS A 248 16.26 -1.99 -1.56
C HIS A 248 17.09 -2.02 -0.28
N LYS A 249 18.12 -1.16 -0.17
CA LYS A 249 18.92 -0.98 1.04
C LYS A 249 18.10 -0.51 2.24
N ALA A 250 17.07 0.30 1.99
CA ALA A 250 16.12 0.74 3.03
C ALA A 250 15.13 -0.36 3.48
N GLY A 251 15.07 -1.48 2.75
CA GLY A 251 14.22 -2.63 3.09
C GLY A 251 12.80 -2.56 2.51
N VAL A 252 12.63 -1.94 1.34
CA VAL A 252 11.33 -1.96 0.62
C VAL A 252 10.95 -3.40 0.24
N ASP A 253 9.66 -3.72 0.36
CA ASP A 253 9.16 -5.08 0.11
C ASP A 253 8.72 -5.27 -1.35
N VAL A 254 8.21 -4.20 -1.99
CA VAL A 254 7.81 -4.21 -3.40
C VAL A 254 8.07 -2.88 -4.09
N ILE A 255 8.60 -2.94 -5.32
CA ILE A 255 8.77 -1.78 -6.19
C ILE A 255 7.58 -1.69 -7.14
N CYS A 256 7.03 -0.50 -7.33
CA CYS A 256 5.97 -0.24 -8.30
C CYS A 256 6.51 0.62 -9.45
N LEU A 257 6.80 -0.01 -10.59
CA LEU A 257 7.09 0.69 -11.85
C LEU A 257 5.81 1.36 -12.35
N ASP A 258 5.76 2.69 -12.22
CA ASP A 258 4.56 3.49 -12.44
C ASP A 258 4.72 4.39 -13.67
N SER A 259 4.08 3.98 -14.78
CA SER A 259 4.03 4.73 -16.05
C SER A 259 2.57 4.90 -16.49
N ALA A 260 2.25 5.98 -17.22
CA ALA A 260 0.94 6.10 -17.87
C ALA A 260 0.72 5.01 -18.94
N HIS A 261 1.81 4.54 -19.58
CA HIS A 261 1.76 3.47 -20.58
C HIS A 261 2.83 2.40 -20.30
N GLY A 262 2.42 1.35 -19.58
CA GLY A 262 3.28 0.23 -19.20
C GLY A 262 3.67 -0.70 -20.35
N HIS A 263 2.92 -0.72 -21.46
CA HIS A 263 3.21 -1.57 -22.62
C HIS A 263 4.19 -0.89 -23.60
N THR A 264 5.28 -0.33 -23.06
CA THR A 264 6.33 0.34 -23.83
C THR A 264 7.65 -0.41 -23.69
N ARG A 265 8.51 -0.29 -24.70
CA ARG A 265 9.85 -0.89 -24.68
C ARG A 265 10.65 -0.42 -23.46
N GLY A 266 10.60 0.88 -23.14
CA GLY A 266 11.32 1.46 -22.00
C GLY A 266 10.93 0.81 -20.67
N VAL A 267 9.63 0.65 -20.40
CA VAL A 267 9.13 -0.02 -19.19
C VAL A 267 9.57 -1.48 -19.15
N ILE A 268 9.41 -2.21 -20.25
CA ILE A 268 9.78 -3.64 -20.34
C ILE A 268 11.29 -3.84 -20.11
N ASP A 269 12.13 -3.01 -20.73
CA ASP A 269 13.58 -3.13 -20.63
C ASP A 269 14.06 -2.78 -19.21
N LYS A 270 13.50 -1.74 -18.58
CA LYS A 270 13.80 -1.40 -17.18
C LYS A 270 13.31 -2.45 -16.19
N LEU A 271 12.13 -3.03 -16.41
CA LEU A 271 11.63 -4.14 -15.60
C LEU A 271 12.59 -5.33 -15.64
N LYS A 272 13.04 -5.75 -16.84
CA LYS A 272 14.03 -6.82 -16.99
C LYS A 272 15.35 -6.48 -16.28
N ALA A 273 15.82 -5.24 -16.40
CA ALA A 273 17.05 -4.80 -15.73
C ALA A 273 16.94 -4.87 -14.20
N ILE A 274 15.82 -4.39 -13.63
CA ILE A 274 15.55 -4.47 -12.19
C ILE A 274 15.50 -5.92 -11.73
N LYS A 275 14.75 -6.79 -12.41
CA LYS A 275 14.64 -8.21 -12.04
C LYS A 275 15.97 -8.96 -12.18
N LYS A 276 16.83 -8.55 -13.12
CA LYS A 276 18.18 -9.12 -13.29
C LYS A 276 19.11 -8.76 -12.13
N GLN A 277 19.11 -7.50 -11.69
CA GLN A 277 20.01 -7.01 -10.63
C GLN A 277 19.49 -7.32 -9.22
N PHE A 278 18.19 -7.18 -8.99
CA PHE A 278 17.54 -7.32 -7.68
C PHE A 278 16.62 -8.54 -7.63
N LYS A 279 17.20 -9.74 -7.72
CA LYS A 279 16.46 -11.01 -7.89
C LYS A 279 15.38 -11.30 -6.84
N LYS A 280 15.55 -10.81 -5.61
CA LYS A 280 14.61 -11.03 -4.50
C LYS A 280 13.50 -9.98 -4.42
N VAL A 281 13.67 -8.83 -5.08
CA VAL A 281 12.70 -7.73 -5.01
C VAL A 281 11.46 -8.10 -5.82
N GLN A 282 10.30 -7.90 -5.19
CA GLN A 282 8.99 -8.01 -5.85
C GLN A 282 8.75 -6.75 -6.67
N VAL A 283 8.20 -6.88 -7.87
CA VAL A 283 7.95 -5.76 -8.79
C VAL A 283 6.52 -5.79 -9.32
N ILE A 284 5.78 -4.74 -9.01
CA ILE A 284 4.53 -4.36 -9.67
C ILE A 284 4.89 -3.52 -10.90
N ALA A 285 4.29 -3.80 -12.06
CA ALA A 285 4.49 -3.00 -13.26
C ALA A 285 3.16 -2.56 -13.90
N GLY A 286 3.09 -1.30 -14.32
CA GLY A 286 1.93 -0.78 -15.03
C GLY A 286 2.10 0.68 -15.47
N ASN A 287 1.03 1.31 -15.96
CA ASN A 287 -0.32 0.77 -16.12
C ASN A 287 -0.53 0.12 -17.49
N VAL A 288 -1.34 -0.94 -17.51
CA VAL A 288 -1.83 -1.56 -18.74
C VAL A 288 -3.36 -1.59 -18.70
N ALA A 289 -4.00 -1.69 -19.86
CA ALA A 289 -5.45 -1.80 -19.97
C ALA A 289 -5.90 -2.92 -20.92
N THR A 290 -4.95 -3.72 -21.43
CA THR A 290 -5.19 -4.80 -22.40
C THR A 290 -4.49 -6.08 -21.97
N GLY A 291 -5.04 -7.21 -22.40
CA GLY A 291 -4.44 -8.53 -22.14
C GLY A 291 -3.03 -8.70 -22.70
N GLU A 292 -2.73 -8.08 -23.85
CA GLU A 292 -1.39 -8.12 -24.47
C GLU A 292 -0.36 -7.38 -23.63
N GLY A 293 -0.67 -6.15 -23.18
CA GLY A 293 0.22 -5.39 -22.32
C GLY A 293 0.50 -6.10 -21.00
N ALA A 294 -0.52 -6.72 -20.41
CA ALA A 294 -0.35 -7.53 -19.21
C ALA A 294 0.54 -8.76 -19.46
N LYS A 295 0.37 -9.48 -20.57
CA LYS A 295 1.25 -10.60 -20.95
C LYS A 295 2.69 -10.14 -21.17
N ALA A 296 2.90 -8.99 -21.81
CA ALA A 296 4.23 -8.44 -22.05
C ALA A 296 4.97 -8.14 -20.73
N LEU A 297 4.30 -7.48 -19.78
CA LEU A 297 4.86 -7.20 -18.45
C LEU A 297 5.11 -8.48 -17.64
N ALA A 298 4.17 -9.42 -17.64
CA ALA A 298 4.34 -10.72 -17.00
C ALA A 298 5.55 -11.49 -17.57
N ASN A 299 5.69 -11.53 -18.90
CA ASN A 299 6.82 -12.21 -19.57
C ASN A 299 8.16 -11.49 -19.32
N ALA A 300 8.14 -10.18 -19.07
CA ALA A 300 9.31 -9.41 -18.69
C ALA A 300 9.73 -9.61 -17.21
N GLY A 301 8.90 -10.30 -16.42
CA GLY A 301 9.21 -10.69 -15.03
C GLY A 301 8.48 -9.89 -13.96
N ALA A 302 7.39 -9.19 -14.29
CA ALA A 302 6.53 -8.56 -13.29
C ALA A 302 5.89 -9.62 -12.37
N ASP A 303 5.95 -9.40 -11.06
CA ASP A 303 5.31 -10.28 -10.07
C ASP A 303 3.82 -9.93 -9.91
N ALA A 304 3.44 -8.70 -10.27
CA ALA A 304 2.06 -8.24 -10.42
C ALA A 304 1.93 -7.18 -11.51
N VAL A 305 0.76 -7.08 -12.13
CA VAL A 305 0.42 -6.05 -13.11
C VAL A 305 -0.60 -5.06 -12.56
N LYS A 306 -0.37 -3.77 -12.80
CA LYS A 306 -1.28 -2.69 -12.42
C LYS A 306 -2.15 -2.29 -13.61
N VAL A 307 -3.47 -2.41 -13.45
CA VAL A 307 -4.46 -2.33 -14.54
C VAL A 307 -5.31 -1.07 -14.39
N GLY A 308 -5.33 -0.24 -15.42
CA GLY A 308 -6.22 0.92 -15.52
C GLY A 308 -5.57 2.10 -16.21
N ILE A 309 -6.16 2.55 -17.32
CA ILE A 309 -5.74 3.76 -18.04
C ILE A 309 -6.92 4.73 -18.11
N GLY A 310 -6.76 5.87 -17.44
CA GLY A 310 -7.78 6.91 -17.31
C GLY A 310 -9.01 6.70 -16.41
N PRO A 311 -9.18 5.64 -15.59
CA PRO A 311 -10.38 5.51 -14.74
C PRO A 311 -10.33 6.38 -13.47
N GLY A 312 -9.16 6.94 -13.13
CA GLY A 312 -8.98 7.70 -11.89
C GLY A 312 -9.83 8.97 -11.88
N SER A 313 -10.39 9.31 -10.71
CA SER A 313 -11.34 10.44 -10.55
C SER A 313 -10.78 11.81 -10.91
N ILE A 314 -9.46 11.93 -11.04
CA ILE A 314 -8.74 13.18 -11.36
C ILE A 314 -7.83 13.03 -12.58
N CYS A 315 -8.00 11.95 -13.34
CA CYS A 315 -7.23 11.68 -14.54
C CYS A 315 -8.04 12.14 -15.76
N THR A 316 -7.41 12.92 -16.62
CA THR A 316 -8.01 13.42 -17.87
C THR A 316 -7.41 12.75 -19.11
N THR A 317 -6.54 11.74 -18.96
CA THR A 317 -5.93 10.97 -20.08
C THR A 317 -6.95 10.59 -21.15
N ARG A 318 -8.11 10.03 -20.79
CA ARG A 318 -9.15 9.65 -21.77
C ARG A 318 -9.70 10.82 -22.56
N VAL A 319 -9.82 11.98 -21.93
CA VAL A 319 -10.37 13.20 -22.53
C VAL A 319 -9.31 13.87 -23.41
N VAL A 320 -8.08 14.00 -22.90
CA VAL A 320 -6.99 14.75 -23.56
C VAL A 320 -6.35 13.93 -24.69
N THR A 321 -6.12 12.64 -24.46
CA THR A 321 -5.41 11.77 -25.43
C THR A 321 -6.35 10.87 -26.23
N GLY A 322 -7.63 10.79 -25.85
CA GLY A 322 -8.58 9.83 -26.42
C GLY A 322 -8.32 8.36 -26.04
N THR A 323 -7.36 8.08 -25.15
CA THR A 323 -6.90 6.71 -24.88
C THR A 323 -7.38 6.19 -23.51
N GLY A 324 -7.90 4.97 -23.48
CA GLY A 324 -8.26 4.24 -22.27
C GLY A 324 -9.24 3.10 -22.52
N VAL A 325 -9.50 2.29 -21.50
CA VAL A 325 -10.47 1.17 -21.55
C VAL A 325 -11.35 1.22 -20.30
N PRO A 326 -12.68 1.07 -20.39
CA PRO A 326 -13.55 0.95 -19.23
C PRO A 326 -13.04 -0.11 -18.23
N GLN A 327 -13.07 0.23 -16.93
CA GLN A 327 -12.20 -0.45 -15.95
C GLN A 327 -12.58 -1.91 -15.72
N ILE A 328 -13.87 -2.25 -15.72
CA ILE A 328 -14.32 -3.65 -15.56
C ILE A 328 -13.86 -4.48 -16.76
N THR A 329 -14.03 -3.97 -17.99
CA THR A 329 -13.51 -4.64 -19.19
C THR A 329 -12.00 -4.82 -19.15
N ALA A 330 -11.23 -3.79 -18.78
CA ALA A 330 -9.78 -3.88 -18.70
C ALA A 330 -9.32 -4.97 -17.72
N VAL A 331 -9.94 -5.04 -16.53
CA VAL A 331 -9.63 -6.06 -15.51
C VAL A 331 -10.00 -7.46 -16.00
N LEU A 332 -11.18 -7.63 -16.62
CA LEU A 332 -11.62 -8.92 -17.17
C LEU A 332 -10.68 -9.43 -18.27
N GLU A 333 -10.30 -8.57 -19.23
CA GLU A 333 -9.37 -8.93 -20.30
C GLU A 333 -8.00 -9.35 -19.77
N VAL A 334 -7.46 -8.59 -18.81
CA VAL A 334 -6.16 -8.90 -18.19
C VAL A 334 -6.25 -10.21 -17.38
N SER A 335 -7.33 -10.41 -16.62
CA SER A 335 -7.59 -11.65 -15.88
C SER A 335 -7.62 -12.87 -16.80
N GLN A 336 -8.34 -12.77 -17.91
CA GLN A 336 -8.40 -13.85 -18.91
C GLN A 336 -7.03 -14.09 -19.57
N ALA A 337 -6.30 -13.02 -19.91
CA ALA A 337 -5.00 -13.10 -20.56
C ALA A 337 -3.90 -13.70 -19.66
N LEU A 338 -4.00 -13.52 -18.35
CA LEU A 338 -3.07 -14.04 -17.35
C LEU A 338 -3.56 -15.30 -16.63
N LYS A 339 -4.69 -15.88 -17.06
CA LYS A 339 -5.25 -17.11 -16.47
C LYS A 339 -4.18 -18.22 -16.41
N GLY A 340 -4.02 -18.81 -15.23
CA GLY A 340 -3.03 -19.88 -14.98
C GLY A 340 -1.61 -19.39 -14.68
N LYS A 341 -1.33 -18.08 -14.77
CA LYS A 341 -0.07 -17.50 -14.29
C LYS A 341 -0.16 -17.14 -12.80
N THR A 342 0.98 -17.06 -12.14
CA THR A 342 1.10 -16.66 -10.72
C THR A 342 1.26 -15.15 -10.53
N VAL A 343 0.92 -14.34 -11.55
CA VAL A 343 1.11 -12.89 -11.56
C VAL A 343 -0.12 -12.23 -10.96
N GLY A 344 0.08 -11.38 -9.95
CA GLY A 344 -1.00 -10.62 -9.33
C GLY A 344 -1.63 -9.60 -10.28
N ILE A 345 -2.87 -9.21 -10.02
CA ILE A 345 -3.63 -8.25 -10.83
C ILE A 345 -4.19 -7.19 -9.89
N ILE A 346 -3.86 -5.94 -10.15
CA ILE A 346 -4.30 -4.80 -9.34
C ILE A 346 -5.22 -3.92 -10.19
N SER A 347 -6.48 -3.74 -9.77
CA SER A 347 -7.36 -2.74 -10.39
C SER A 347 -7.07 -1.36 -9.80
N ASP A 348 -6.50 -0.46 -10.60
CA ASP A 348 -6.07 0.89 -10.20
C ASP A 348 -7.01 1.98 -10.75
N GLY A 349 -7.71 2.66 -9.84
CA GLY A 349 -8.60 3.78 -10.15
C GLY A 349 -10.06 3.41 -10.45
N GLY A 350 -10.92 4.43 -10.45
CA GLY A 350 -12.36 4.33 -10.74
C GLY A 350 -13.26 3.87 -9.59
N ILE A 351 -12.68 3.39 -8.48
CA ILE A 351 -13.42 2.94 -7.30
C ILE A 351 -13.90 4.15 -6.47
N ARG A 352 -15.21 4.25 -6.28
CA ARG A 352 -15.85 5.31 -5.47
C ARG A 352 -16.52 4.72 -4.23
N TYR A 353 -17.26 3.63 -4.44
CA TYR A 353 -18.04 2.96 -3.40
C TYR A 353 -17.43 1.61 -3.02
N THR A 354 -17.82 1.08 -1.86
CA THR A 354 -17.38 -0.23 -1.40
C THR A 354 -17.79 -1.34 -2.38
N GLY A 355 -18.94 -1.20 -3.04
CA GLY A 355 -19.40 -2.12 -4.09
C GLY A 355 -18.49 -2.18 -5.32
N ASP A 356 -17.83 -1.08 -5.69
CA ASP A 356 -16.91 -1.04 -6.84
C ASP A 356 -15.69 -1.92 -6.58
N MET A 357 -15.21 -1.96 -5.33
CA MET A 357 -14.14 -2.87 -4.91
C MET A 357 -14.57 -4.34 -5.08
N VAL A 358 -15.81 -4.69 -4.69
CA VAL A 358 -16.33 -6.06 -4.88
C VAL A 358 -16.38 -6.42 -6.36
N LYS A 359 -16.90 -5.52 -7.20
CA LYS A 359 -16.98 -5.70 -8.66
C LYS A 359 -15.58 -5.86 -9.27
N ALA A 360 -14.60 -5.06 -8.87
CA ALA A 360 -13.23 -5.17 -9.36
C ALA A 360 -12.60 -6.53 -9.03
N LEU A 361 -12.78 -7.01 -7.79
CA LEU A 361 -12.25 -8.30 -7.36
C LEU A 361 -12.98 -9.45 -8.04
N ALA A 362 -14.30 -9.39 -8.15
CA ALA A 362 -15.11 -10.37 -8.90
C ALA A 362 -14.76 -10.42 -10.40
N ALA A 363 -14.33 -9.30 -10.99
CA ALA A 363 -13.85 -9.23 -12.37
C ALA A 363 -12.47 -9.90 -12.58
N GLY A 364 -11.78 -10.33 -11.52
CA GLY A 364 -10.51 -11.05 -11.61
C GLY A 364 -9.29 -10.29 -11.07
N ALA A 365 -9.47 -9.09 -10.51
CA ALA A 365 -8.40 -8.47 -9.74
C ALA A 365 -8.13 -9.27 -8.45
N HIS A 366 -6.87 -9.31 -8.03
CA HIS A 366 -6.47 -9.84 -6.73
C HIS A 366 -6.52 -8.75 -5.66
N CYS A 367 -6.18 -7.51 -6.03
CA CYS A 367 -6.23 -6.36 -5.14
C CYS A 367 -6.75 -5.13 -5.88
N VAL A 368 -7.12 -4.10 -5.12
CA VAL A 368 -7.49 -2.79 -5.66
C VAL A 368 -6.52 -1.71 -5.18
N MET A 369 -6.15 -0.79 -6.06
CA MET A 369 -5.39 0.41 -5.72
C MET A 369 -6.28 1.64 -5.80
N MET A 370 -6.29 2.44 -4.73
CA MET A 370 -7.20 3.58 -4.59
C MET A 370 -6.45 4.85 -4.21
N GLY A 371 -6.80 5.97 -4.84
CA GLY A 371 -6.31 7.31 -4.51
C GLY A 371 -7.33 8.07 -3.66
N ASN A 372 -8.43 8.51 -4.30
CA ASN A 372 -9.48 9.34 -3.69
C ASN A 372 -10.03 8.78 -2.37
N VAL A 373 -10.22 7.45 -2.29
CA VAL A 373 -10.70 6.78 -1.07
C VAL A 373 -9.85 7.15 0.14
N PHE A 374 -8.52 7.19 -0.03
CA PHE A 374 -7.57 7.49 1.03
C PHE A 374 -7.17 8.97 1.12
N ALA A 375 -7.26 9.74 0.04
CA ALA A 375 -6.83 11.14 0.00
C ALA A 375 -7.48 12.04 1.07
N GLY A 376 -8.72 11.73 1.49
CA GLY A 376 -9.44 12.47 2.52
C GLY A 376 -9.18 12.03 3.96
N THR A 377 -8.38 10.99 4.19
CA THR A 377 -8.10 10.45 5.54
C THR A 377 -7.14 11.33 6.32
N GLU A 378 -7.15 11.27 7.65
CA GLU A 378 -6.23 12.03 8.52
C GLU A 378 -4.76 11.78 8.17
N GLU A 379 -4.41 10.53 7.87
CA GLU A 379 -3.04 10.07 7.63
C GLU A 379 -2.51 10.44 6.24
N SER A 380 -3.37 10.88 5.31
CA SER A 380 -2.91 11.31 4.00
C SER A 380 -2.10 12.62 4.08
N PRO A 381 -1.07 12.80 3.23
CA PRO A 381 -0.20 13.97 3.26
C PRO A 381 -0.85 15.25 2.69
N GLY A 382 -2.02 15.14 2.03
CA GLY A 382 -2.72 16.30 1.49
C GLY A 382 -3.10 17.31 2.57
N GLU A 383 -2.91 18.60 2.30
CA GLU A 383 -3.20 19.68 3.24
C GLU A 383 -4.70 19.72 3.59
N ALA A 384 -5.01 19.90 4.88
CA ALA A 384 -6.37 20.08 5.36
C ALA A 384 -6.83 21.53 5.13
N ILE A 385 -7.91 21.69 4.36
CA ILE A 385 -8.45 22.99 3.96
C ILE A 385 -9.86 23.14 4.51
N ILE A 386 -10.20 24.31 5.05
CA ILE A 386 -11.58 24.66 5.40
C ILE A 386 -12.21 25.38 4.22
N TYR A 387 -13.34 24.88 3.75
CA TYR A 387 -14.13 25.53 2.71
C TYR A 387 -15.62 25.44 3.04
N GLU A 388 -16.32 26.58 2.99
CA GLU A 388 -17.73 26.69 3.36
C GLU A 388 -18.06 26.02 4.71
N GLY A 389 -17.16 26.20 5.70
CA GLY A 389 -17.31 25.66 7.05
C GLY A 389 -17.08 24.14 7.18
N ARG A 390 -16.72 23.44 6.09
CA ARG A 390 -16.43 22.01 6.09
C ARG A 390 -14.94 21.75 5.88
N LYS A 391 -14.44 20.65 6.46
CA LYS A 391 -13.06 20.20 6.27
C LYS A 391 -12.93 19.38 4.98
N PHE A 392 -11.91 19.70 4.21
CA PHE A 392 -11.49 19.00 2.99
C PHE A 392 -9.99 18.69 3.07
N LYS A 393 -9.51 17.82 2.19
CA LYS A 393 -8.08 17.67 1.90
C LYS A 393 -7.78 17.92 0.43
N GLN A 394 -6.61 18.50 0.16
CA GLN A 394 -6.11 18.66 -1.21
C GLN A 394 -5.87 17.29 -1.84
N TYR A 395 -6.24 17.14 -3.11
CA TYR A 395 -6.05 15.92 -3.88
C TYR A 395 -5.75 16.26 -5.34
N ARG A 396 -4.64 15.75 -5.87
CA ARG A 396 -4.20 16.06 -7.24
C ARG A 396 -3.67 14.86 -7.99
N GLY A 397 -3.85 14.88 -9.31
CA GLY A 397 -3.47 13.78 -10.19
C GLY A 397 -2.00 13.88 -10.52
N MET A 398 -1.31 12.75 -10.69
CA MET A 398 0.11 12.80 -11.05
C MET A 398 0.36 13.48 -12.40
N GLY A 399 -0.68 13.60 -13.25
CA GLY A 399 -0.65 14.33 -14.52
C GLY A 399 -1.12 15.78 -14.41
N SER A 400 -1.38 16.31 -13.21
CA SER A 400 -1.64 17.73 -13.03
C SER A 400 -0.34 18.53 -13.18
N LEU A 401 -0.47 19.81 -13.55
CA LEU A 401 0.68 20.70 -13.68
C LEU A 401 1.50 20.78 -12.38
N GLY A 402 0.83 20.89 -11.22
CA GLY A 402 1.52 20.99 -9.94
C GLY A 402 2.24 19.71 -9.53
N ALA A 403 1.70 18.53 -9.86
CA ALA A 403 2.39 17.26 -9.62
C ALA A 403 3.56 17.06 -10.59
N MET A 404 3.35 17.32 -11.88
CA MET A 404 4.38 17.17 -12.92
C MET A 404 5.58 18.08 -12.65
N ALA A 405 5.34 19.32 -12.25
CA ALA A 405 6.38 20.26 -11.82
C ALA A 405 7.19 19.78 -10.61
N GLN A 406 6.69 18.80 -9.85
CA GLN A 406 7.35 18.22 -8.67
C GLN A 406 7.92 16.81 -8.93
N GLY A 407 7.99 16.37 -10.19
CA GLY A 407 8.75 15.17 -10.58
C GLY A 407 7.93 13.98 -11.04
N SER A 408 6.69 14.19 -11.51
CA SER A 408 5.90 13.15 -12.19
C SER A 408 5.80 13.30 -13.70
N SER A 409 6.50 14.25 -14.32
CA SER A 409 6.48 14.48 -15.77
C SER A 409 6.95 13.27 -16.61
N ASP A 410 7.93 12.50 -16.13
CA ASP A 410 8.42 11.26 -16.78
C ASP A 410 7.34 10.19 -16.90
N ARG A 411 6.37 10.15 -15.97
CA ARG A 411 5.24 9.21 -16.02
C ARG A 411 4.40 9.43 -17.29
N TYR A 412 4.40 10.66 -17.81
CA TYR A 412 3.65 11.12 -18.98
C TYR A 412 4.56 11.46 -20.17
N PHE A 413 5.82 11.02 -20.15
CA PHE A 413 6.79 11.21 -21.25
C PHE A 413 7.08 12.68 -21.59
N GLN A 414 7.03 13.55 -20.58
CA GLN A 414 7.23 15.00 -20.71
C GLN A 414 8.44 15.50 -19.91
N ASP A 415 9.37 14.62 -19.54
CA ASP A 415 10.59 14.94 -18.78
C ASP A 415 11.64 15.72 -19.58
N VAL A 416 11.51 15.75 -20.92
CA VAL A 416 12.36 16.55 -21.81
C VAL A 416 11.93 18.01 -21.93
N GLU A 417 10.75 18.38 -21.42
CA GLU A 417 10.24 19.75 -21.49
C GLU A 417 10.56 20.50 -20.20
N GLU A 418 11.35 21.58 -20.30
CA GLU A 418 11.78 22.37 -19.16
C GLU A 418 10.78 23.48 -18.80
N ASP A 419 9.96 23.94 -19.76
CA ASP A 419 8.94 24.97 -19.52
C ASP A 419 7.61 24.32 -19.08
N ILE A 420 7.28 24.48 -17.79
CA ILE A 420 6.01 24.01 -17.20
C ILE A 420 4.79 24.49 -18.01
N LYS A 421 4.85 25.65 -18.66
CA LYS A 421 3.74 26.19 -19.47
C LYS A 421 3.45 25.38 -20.73
N LYS A 422 4.41 24.58 -21.20
CA LYS A 422 4.26 23.72 -22.37
C LYS A 422 3.82 22.30 -22.03
N PHE A 423 3.72 21.95 -20.75
CA PHE A 423 3.17 20.67 -20.35
C PHE A 423 1.73 20.52 -20.84
N VAL A 424 1.42 19.31 -21.30
CA VAL A 424 0.06 18.87 -21.64
C VAL A 424 -0.42 18.00 -20.49
N PRO A 425 -1.18 18.56 -19.52
CA PRO A 425 -1.57 17.82 -18.33
C PRO A 425 -2.63 16.76 -18.61
N GLU A 426 -2.41 15.57 -18.08
CA GLU A 426 -3.34 14.43 -18.12
C GLU A 426 -4.03 14.20 -16.76
N GLY A 427 -4.01 15.21 -15.89
CA GLY A 427 -4.71 15.22 -14.62
C GLY A 427 -5.08 16.62 -14.15
N ILE A 428 -5.93 16.66 -13.13
CA ILE A 428 -6.41 17.91 -12.50
C ILE A 428 -6.07 17.92 -11.01
N GLU A 429 -6.23 19.10 -10.41
CA GLU A 429 -6.15 19.30 -8.96
C GLU A 429 -7.54 19.63 -8.42
N GLY A 430 -7.83 19.15 -7.23
CA GLY A 430 -9.08 19.41 -6.55
C GLY A 430 -8.97 19.16 -5.06
N ARG A 431 -10.12 18.95 -4.45
CA ARG A 431 -10.24 18.64 -3.03
C ARG A 431 -11.24 17.53 -2.81
N VAL A 432 -11.04 16.75 -1.76
CA VAL A 432 -11.96 15.69 -1.33
C VAL A 432 -12.43 15.98 0.08
N PRO A 433 -13.67 15.61 0.46
CA PRO A 433 -14.14 15.74 1.84
C PRO A 433 -13.17 15.05 2.80
N TYR A 434 -13.02 15.61 4.00
CA TYR A 434 -12.31 14.95 5.08
C TYR A 434 -13.10 13.72 5.56
N LYS A 435 -12.44 12.56 5.68
CA LYS A 435 -13.06 11.25 5.90
C LYS A 435 -12.76 10.64 7.27
N GLY A 436 -12.10 11.36 8.17
CA GLY A 436 -11.66 10.81 9.45
C GLY A 436 -10.44 9.91 9.32
N ASN A 437 -10.30 8.93 10.21
CA ASN A 437 -9.14 8.05 10.24
C ASN A 437 -9.21 7.00 9.11
N LEU A 438 -8.05 6.57 8.61
CA LEU A 438 -7.97 5.54 7.57
C LEU A 438 -8.64 4.24 7.99
N SER A 439 -8.52 3.83 9.25
CA SER A 439 -9.11 2.61 9.78
C SER A 439 -10.64 2.59 9.66
N GLU A 440 -11.31 3.74 9.82
CA GLU A 440 -12.76 3.88 9.66
C GLU A 440 -13.18 3.63 8.21
N VAL A 441 -12.43 4.18 7.26
CA VAL A 441 -12.66 3.97 5.82
C VAL A 441 -12.40 2.51 5.44
N VAL A 442 -11.29 1.93 5.90
CA VAL A 442 -10.96 0.52 5.64
C VAL A 442 -12.02 -0.42 6.22
N HIS A 443 -12.54 -0.14 7.41
CA HIS A 443 -13.62 -0.90 8.02
C HIS A 443 -14.86 -0.95 7.13
N GLN A 444 -15.27 0.19 6.54
CA GLN A 444 -16.42 0.22 5.63
C GLN A 444 -16.16 -0.56 4.33
N PHE A 445 -14.98 -0.43 3.73
CA PHE A 445 -14.64 -1.14 2.49
C PHE A 445 -14.55 -2.66 2.69
N THR A 446 -13.90 -3.11 3.78
CA THR A 446 -13.83 -4.53 4.13
C THR A 446 -15.19 -5.10 4.52
N GLY A 447 -16.03 -4.33 5.23
CA GLY A 447 -17.41 -4.69 5.52
C GLY A 447 -18.26 -4.86 4.25
N GLY A 448 -18.14 -3.91 3.31
CA GLY A 448 -18.80 -4.00 2.00
C GLY A 448 -18.35 -5.20 1.17
N LEU A 449 -17.04 -5.51 1.18
CA LEU A 449 -16.50 -6.71 0.55
C LEU A 449 -17.08 -7.99 1.14
N ARG A 450 -17.06 -8.11 2.48
CA ARG A 450 -17.61 -9.27 3.19
C ARG A 450 -19.10 -9.47 2.89
N ALA A 451 -19.88 -8.39 2.88
CA ALA A 451 -21.29 -8.44 2.51
C ALA A 451 -21.49 -8.89 1.06
N GLY A 452 -20.75 -8.31 0.11
CA GLY A 452 -20.80 -8.69 -1.30
C GLY A 452 -20.43 -10.16 -1.54
N MET A 453 -19.40 -10.65 -0.85
CA MET A 453 -19.01 -12.07 -0.86
C MET A 453 -20.10 -12.97 -0.28
N GLY A 454 -20.75 -12.55 0.81
CA GLY A 454 -21.91 -13.25 1.38
C GLY A 454 -23.07 -13.40 0.39
N TYR A 455 -23.43 -12.32 -0.32
CA TYR A 455 -24.46 -12.35 -1.38
C TYR A 455 -24.07 -13.23 -2.57
N CYS A 456 -22.78 -13.32 -2.89
CA CYS A 456 -22.27 -14.14 -3.98
C CYS A 456 -21.98 -15.60 -3.56
N GLY A 457 -22.19 -15.97 -2.29
CA GLY A 457 -21.84 -17.30 -1.79
C GLY A 457 -20.35 -17.64 -1.86
N ALA A 458 -19.49 -16.62 -1.77
CA ALA A 458 -18.06 -16.76 -1.95
C ALA A 458 -17.32 -16.78 -0.60
N PRO A 459 -16.73 -17.93 -0.18
CA PRO A 459 -15.94 -17.99 1.05
C PRO A 459 -14.57 -17.33 0.94
N ASP A 460 -14.05 -17.15 -0.28
CA ASP A 460 -12.73 -16.57 -0.57
C ASP A 460 -12.75 -15.74 -1.87
N ILE A 461 -11.70 -14.93 -2.10
CA ILE A 461 -11.57 -14.07 -3.30
C ILE A 461 -11.57 -14.90 -4.59
N LYS A 462 -10.95 -16.08 -4.58
CA LYS A 462 -10.90 -16.97 -5.75
C LYS A 462 -12.28 -17.47 -6.17
N THR A 463 -13.17 -17.68 -5.21
CA THR A 463 -14.56 -18.06 -5.47
C THR A 463 -15.38 -16.86 -5.89
N LEU A 464 -15.15 -15.68 -5.31
CA LEU A 464 -15.77 -14.42 -5.74
C LEU A 464 -15.49 -14.13 -7.23
N GLN A 465 -14.29 -14.44 -7.72
CA GLN A 465 -13.93 -14.30 -9.14
C GLN A 465 -14.73 -15.18 -10.11
N LYS A 466 -15.56 -16.10 -9.60
CA LYS A 466 -16.51 -16.90 -10.40
C LYS A 466 -17.92 -16.31 -10.39
N ALA A 467 -18.16 -15.24 -9.63
CA ALA A 467 -19.45 -14.57 -9.58
C ALA A 467 -19.87 -14.06 -10.96
N LYS A 468 -21.18 -14.03 -11.19
CA LYS A 468 -21.74 -13.60 -12.47
C LYS A 468 -22.15 -12.14 -12.37
N PHE A 469 -21.96 -11.42 -13.47
CA PHE A 469 -22.44 -10.06 -13.62
C PHE A 469 -23.71 -10.03 -14.47
N VAL A 470 -24.53 -9.01 -14.23
CA VAL A 470 -25.61 -8.58 -15.14
C VAL A 470 -25.29 -7.17 -15.62
N LYS A 471 -25.44 -6.92 -16.93
CA LYS A 471 -25.35 -5.57 -17.51
C LYS A 471 -26.65 -4.82 -17.22
N ILE A 472 -26.53 -3.58 -16.79
CA ILE A 472 -27.65 -2.69 -16.51
C ILE A 472 -27.64 -1.49 -17.45
N THR A 473 -28.75 -0.76 -17.49
CA THR A 473 -28.86 0.53 -18.18
C THR A 473 -28.69 1.67 -17.18
N ASN A 474 -28.61 2.91 -17.66
CA ASN A 474 -28.61 4.09 -16.78
C ASN A 474 -29.83 4.14 -15.84
N ALA A 475 -30.99 3.64 -16.28
CA ALA A 475 -32.17 3.54 -15.41
C ALA A 475 -31.93 2.54 -14.27
N GLY A 476 -31.29 1.41 -14.55
CA GLY A 476 -30.87 0.46 -13.51
C GLY A 476 -29.84 1.04 -12.54
N MET A 477 -28.96 1.92 -13.01
CA MET A 477 -28.02 2.62 -12.13
C MET A 477 -28.74 3.63 -11.23
N HIS A 478 -29.73 4.34 -11.77
CA HIS A 478 -30.58 5.23 -10.98
C HIS A 478 -31.37 4.47 -9.91
N GLU A 479 -31.96 3.31 -10.27
CA GLU A 479 -32.65 2.40 -9.36
C GLU A 479 -31.72 1.86 -8.26
N SER A 480 -30.46 1.59 -8.60
CA SER A 480 -29.46 1.05 -7.65
C SER A 480 -29.10 2.04 -6.55
N HIS A 481 -29.18 3.34 -6.81
CA HIS A 481 -28.97 4.39 -5.82
C HIS A 481 -30.25 4.68 -5.03
N ALA A 482 -30.12 5.28 -3.84
CA ALA A 482 -31.29 5.82 -3.14
C ALA A 482 -32.02 6.85 -4.03
N HIS A 483 -33.29 6.61 -4.29
CA HIS A 483 -34.16 7.41 -5.16
C HIS A 483 -35.51 7.69 -4.48
N ASP A 484 -36.22 8.71 -4.97
CA ASP A 484 -37.55 9.13 -4.52
C ASP A 484 -37.68 9.49 -3.02
N ILE A 485 -36.57 9.90 -2.39
CA ILE A 485 -36.52 10.40 -1.01
C ILE A 485 -35.55 11.57 -0.84
N ALA A 486 -35.76 12.37 0.21
CA ALA A 486 -34.76 13.32 0.70
C ALA A 486 -33.85 12.64 1.75
N ILE A 487 -32.54 12.63 1.51
CA ILE A 487 -31.57 12.06 2.46
C ILE A 487 -31.40 13.01 3.65
N THR A 488 -31.81 12.58 4.83
CA THR A 488 -31.69 13.37 6.07
C THR A 488 -30.39 13.08 6.83
N LYS A 489 -29.82 11.89 6.65
CA LYS A 489 -28.55 11.47 7.26
C LYS A 489 -27.83 10.52 6.32
N GLU A 490 -26.60 10.88 5.95
CA GLU A 490 -25.73 10.02 5.15
C GLU A 490 -25.07 8.93 5.99
N ALA A 491 -24.70 7.83 5.33
CA ALA A 491 -23.94 6.75 5.95
C ALA A 491 -22.45 6.86 5.55
N PRO A 492 -21.50 6.42 6.39
CA PRO A 492 -20.07 6.53 6.10
C PRO A 492 -19.62 5.87 4.78
N ASN A 493 -20.38 4.88 4.31
CA ASN A 493 -20.10 4.10 3.10
C ASN A 493 -20.87 4.58 1.85
N TYR A 494 -21.70 5.63 1.96
CA TYR A 494 -22.54 6.08 0.85
C TYR A 494 -22.83 7.59 0.90
N SER A 495 -22.42 8.29 -0.16
CA SER A 495 -22.85 9.65 -0.48
C SER A 495 -23.17 9.73 -1.97
N ARG A 496 -24.14 10.57 -2.35
CA ARG A 496 -24.54 10.75 -3.75
C ARG A 496 -23.70 11.81 -4.45
#